data_AF-A0A963AAL1-F1
#
_entry.id   AF-A0A963AAL1-F1
#
_cell.length_a   1.000
_cell.length_b   1.000
_cell.length_c   1.000
_cell.angle_alpha   90.00
_cell.angle_beta   90.00
_cell.angle_gamma   90.00
#
_symmetry.space_group_name_H-M   'P 1'
#
loop_
_entity.id
_entity.type
_entity.pdbx_description
1 polymer ?
#
loop_
_entity_poly.entity_id
_entity_poly.type
_entity_poly.pdbx_seq_one_letter_code
_entity_poly.pdbx_strand_id
1 'polypeptide(L)'
;MPLRIIKILLILAIAAWALLGALGNIVDWSGTTGAVQAATSMSTFDPVPASDRATSNLLVVLLGAVFITLLKIATGALCLLGAWQMWSARSAQATSFARAKTWALAGCGLAMFMLFAGWIVIAETWYELWRSPIMLEPVLGSAFRYCGMIGVIALFVGAQEP
;
A
#
# COMPACT_ATOMS: atom_id res chain seq x y z
N MET A 1 1.75 -6.18 28.68
CA MET A 1 0.60 -5.29 28.41
C MET A 1 0.96 -4.11 27.48
N PRO A 2 1.94 -3.26 27.78
CA PRO A 2 2.25 -2.07 26.95
C PRO A 2 2.58 -2.41 25.49
N LEU A 3 3.36 -3.46 25.24
CA LEU A 3 3.72 -3.89 23.88
C LEU A 3 2.50 -4.24 23.01
N ARG A 4 1.49 -4.89 23.58
CA ARG A 4 0.25 -5.23 22.86
C ARG A 4 -0.51 -3.98 22.43
N ILE A 5 -0.56 -2.96 23.29
CA ILE A 5 -1.19 -1.67 22.96
C ILE A 5 -0.42 -0.97 21.84
N ILE A 6 0.91 -0.93 21.91
CA ILE A 6 1.75 -0.34 20.86
C ILE A 6 1.52 -1.05 19.51
N LYS A 7 1.48 -2.39 19.50
CA LYS A 7 1.16 -3.16 18.30
C LYS A 7 -0.21 -2.77 17.71
N ILE A 8 -1.23 -2.57 18.54
CA ILE A 8 -2.56 -2.13 18.08
C ILE A 8 -2.50 -0.71 17.49
N LEU A 9 -1.83 0.22 18.17
CA LEU A 9 -1.70 1.61 17.70
C LEU A 9 -0.97 1.69 16.36
N LEU A 10 0.07 0.88 16.16
CA LEU A 10 0.78 0.80 14.88
C LEU A 10 -0.12 0.28 13.75
N ILE A 11 -0.95 -0.73 14.02
CA ILE A 11 -1.94 -1.22 13.03
C ILE A 11 -2.99 -0.17 12.72
N LEU A 12 -3.46 0.59 13.72
CA LEU A 12 -4.38 1.71 13.50
C LEU A 12 -3.72 2.82 12.67
N ALA A 13 -2.42 3.09 12.85
CA ALA A 13 -1.70 4.05 12.02
C ALA A 13 -1.61 3.58 10.56
N ILE A 14 -1.38 2.29 10.31
CA ILE A 14 -1.42 1.72 8.95
C ILE A 14 -2.84 1.82 8.36
N ALA A 15 -3.87 1.53 9.15
CA ALA A 15 -5.26 1.69 8.71
C ALA A 15 -5.57 3.14 8.33
N ALA A 16 -5.12 4.12 9.12
CA ALA A 16 -5.28 5.53 8.85
C ALA A 16 -4.55 5.94 7.56
N TRP A 17 -3.28 5.53 7.38
CA TRP A 17 -2.53 5.75 6.14
C TRP A 17 -3.29 5.20 4.91
N ALA A 18 -3.82 3.99 5.02
CA ALA A 18 -4.53 3.35 3.92
C ALA A 18 -5.84 4.08 3.58
N LEU A 19 -6.67 4.37 4.59
CA LEU A 19 -7.99 4.99 4.37
C LEU A 19 -7.91 6.46 3.99
N LEU A 20 -7.01 7.25 4.61
CA LEU A 20 -6.74 8.62 4.17
C LEU A 20 -6.16 8.63 2.76
N GLY A 21 -5.28 7.68 2.44
CA GLY A 21 -4.75 7.50 1.10
C GLY A 21 -5.84 7.15 0.07
N ALA A 22 -6.78 6.27 0.43
CA ALA A 22 -7.92 5.91 -0.43
C ALA A 22 -8.86 7.09 -0.63
N LEU A 23 -9.16 7.84 0.44
CA LEU A 23 -9.95 9.06 0.35
C LEU A 23 -9.29 10.08 -0.58
N GLY A 24 -7.98 10.29 -0.43
CA GLY A 24 -7.20 11.13 -1.34
C GLY A 24 -7.31 10.67 -2.79
N ASN A 25 -7.26 9.35 -3.03
CA ASN A 25 -7.41 8.82 -4.38
C ASN A 25 -8.82 9.05 -4.98
N ILE A 26 -9.86 8.99 -4.15
CA ILE A 26 -11.24 9.21 -4.59
C ILE A 26 -11.50 10.71 -4.84
N VAL A 27 -11.04 11.57 -3.92
CA VAL A 27 -11.24 13.03 -4.01
C VAL A 27 -10.45 13.62 -5.16
N ASP A 28 -9.19 13.19 -5.35
CA ASP A 28 -8.36 13.56 -6.48
C ASP A 28 -8.22 12.39 -7.46
N TRP A 29 -9.35 12.02 -8.06
CA TRP A 29 -9.39 10.95 -9.06
C TRP A 29 -8.56 11.29 -10.30
N SER A 30 -8.51 12.57 -10.68
CA SER A 30 -7.64 13.08 -11.76
C SER A 30 -6.17 12.84 -11.48
N GLY A 31 -5.68 13.15 -10.27
CA GLY A 31 -4.31 12.86 -9.88
C GLY A 31 -4.03 11.36 -9.83
N THR A 32 -4.99 10.56 -9.36
CA THR A 32 -4.85 9.10 -9.30
C THR A 32 -4.71 8.47 -10.68
N THR A 33 -5.63 8.77 -11.59
CA THR A 33 -5.58 8.30 -12.98
C THR A 33 -4.39 8.91 -13.72
N GLY A 34 -4.05 10.17 -13.45
CA GLY A 34 -2.89 10.86 -14.00
C GLY A 34 -1.57 10.18 -13.63
N ALA A 35 -1.39 9.72 -12.39
CA ALA A 35 -0.20 9.02 -11.96
C ALA A 35 -0.04 7.66 -12.68
N VAL A 36 -1.14 6.92 -12.86
CA VAL A 36 -1.13 5.66 -13.63
C VAL A 36 -0.84 5.93 -15.10
N GLN A 37 -1.49 6.94 -15.68
CA GLN A 37 -1.26 7.34 -17.06
C GLN A 37 0.19 7.77 -17.29
N ALA A 38 0.79 8.55 -16.39
CA ALA A 38 2.19 8.97 -16.48
C ALA A 38 3.17 7.80 -16.41
N ALA A 39 2.81 6.73 -15.68
CA ALA A 39 3.57 5.49 -15.66
C ALA A 39 3.42 4.72 -16.99
N THR A 40 2.19 4.44 -17.40
CA THR A 40 1.94 3.53 -18.54
C THR A 40 2.28 4.16 -19.89
N SER A 41 2.15 5.48 -20.06
CA SER A 41 2.55 6.15 -21.30
C SER A 41 4.05 6.32 -21.46
N MET A 42 4.81 6.21 -20.35
CA MET A 42 6.25 6.50 -20.31
C MET A 42 6.64 7.94 -20.73
N SER A 43 5.65 8.83 -20.93
CA SER A 43 5.84 10.14 -21.56
C SER A 43 6.64 11.14 -20.73
N THR A 44 6.90 10.84 -19.46
CA THR A 44 7.69 11.69 -18.55
C THR A 44 9.20 11.60 -18.77
N PHE A 45 9.65 10.62 -19.55
CA PHE A 45 11.06 10.45 -19.95
C PHE A 45 11.23 9.98 -21.40
N ASP A 46 10.16 9.52 -22.05
CA ASP A 46 10.13 9.16 -23.48
C ASP A 46 8.94 9.87 -24.18
N PRO A 47 9.06 11.18 -24.48
CA PRO A 47 7.94 12.02 -24.92
C PRO A 47 7.41 11.69 -26.32
N VAL A 48 8.22 11.05 -27.17
CA VAL A 48 7.78 10.40 -28.42
C VAL A 48 7.96 8.91 -28.17
N PRO A 49 6.90 8.16 -27.81
CA PRO A 49 7.06 6.79 -27.33
C PRO A 49 7.75 5.94 -28.40
N ALA A 50 9.03 5.67 -28.21
CA ALA A 50 9.78 4.74 -29.04
C ALA A 50 9.65 3.31 -28.48
N SER A 51 9.26 3.20 -27.22
CA SER A 51 9.07 1.93 -26.51
C SER A 51 7.75 1.25 -26.91
N ASP A 52 7.85 0.01 -27.38
CA ASP A 52 6.71 -0.87 -27.66
C ASP A 52 5.87 -1.23 -26.41
N ARG A 53 6.36 -0.89 -25.21
CA ARG A 53 5.65 -1.13 -23.95
C ARG A 53 4.69 -0.01 -23.57
N ALA A 54 4.88 1.19 -24.12
CA ALA A 54 4.10 2.37 -23.74
C ALA A 54 2.63 2.23 -24.15
N THR A 55 1.71 2.62 -23.28
CA THR A 55 0.28 2.62 -23.57
C THR A 55 -0.47 3.76 -22.87
N SER A 56 -1.36 4.40 -23.63
CA SER A 56 -2.34 5.38 -23.14
C SER A 56 -3.76 4.82 -23.19
N ASN A 57 -3.90 3.49 -23.16
CA ASN A 57 -5.21 2.84 -23.16
C ASN A 57 -5.96 3.19 -21.87
N LEU A 58 -7.12 3.84 -22.03
CA LEU A 58 -7.96 4.29 -20.92
C LEU A 58 -8.36 3.15 -19.97
N LEU A 59 -8.62 1.94 -20.48
CA LEU A 59 -8.99 0.80 -19.63
C LEU A 59 -7.83 0.39 -18.71
N VAL A 60 -6.59 0.41 -19.21
CA VAL A 60 -5.40 0.11 -18.38
C VAL A 60 -5.26 1.13 -17.26
N VAL A 61 -5.42 2.41 -17.59
CA VAL A 61 -5.34 3.51 -16.63
C VAL A 61 -6.42 3.37 -15.54
N LEU A 62 -7.67 3.13 -15.94
CA LEU A 62 -8.78 2.97 -15.01
C LEU A 62 -8.60 1.72 -14.13
N LEU A 63 -8.18 0.60 -14.70
CA LEU A 63 -7.90 -0.62 -13.93
C LEU A 63 -6.79 -0.40 -12.90
N GLY A 64 -5.71 0.29 -13.25
CA GLY A 64 -4.65 0.65 -12.30
C GLY A 64 -5.14 1.56 -11.18
N ALA A 65 -5.91 2.60 -11.51
CA ALA A 65 -6.44 3.55 -10.53
C ALA A 65 -7.45 2.88 -9.56
N VAL A 66 -8.31 2.00 -10.09
CA VAL A 66 -9.25 1.21 -9.30
C VAL A 66 -8.51 0.21 -8.43
N PHE A 67 -7.49 -0.48 -8.96
CA PHE A 67 -6.64 -1.40 -8.20
C PHE A 67 -6.01 -0.72 -6.98
N ILE A 68 -5.39 0.45 -7.16
CA ILE A 68 -4.76 1.21 -6.07
C ILE A 68 -5.80 1.57 -5.01
N THR A 69 -6.92 2.16 -5.44
CA THR A 69 -7.95 2.66 -4.52
C THR A 69 -8.61 1.53 -3.73
N LEU A 70 -9.02 0.45 -4.41
CA LEU A 70 -9.66 -0.70 -3.77
C LEU A 70 -8.73 -1.41 -2.79
N LEU A 71 -7.46 -1.61 -3.14
CA LEU A 71 -6.52 -2.28 -2.23
C LEU A 71 -6.18 -1.43 -1.01
N LYS A 72 -6.18 -0.10 -1.11
CA LYS A 72 -6.10 0.77 0.07
C LYS A 72 -7.33 0.64 0.97
N ILE A 73 -8.54 0.63 0.41
CA ILE A 73 -9.78 0.43 1.18
C ILE A 73 -9.75 -0.92 1.89
N ALA A 74 -9.43 -1.99 1.16
CA ALA A 74 -9.34 -3.34 1.70
C ALA A 74 -8.27 -3.43 2.79
N THR A 75 -7.08 -2.86 2.58
CA THR A 75 -6.02 -2.77 3.60
C THR A 75 -6.55 -2.11 4.87
N GLY A 76 -7.18 -0.94 4.75
CA GLY A 76 -7.72 -0.21 5.88
C GLY A 76 -8.77 -1.01 6.64
N ALA A 77 -9.71 -1.64 5.93
CA ALA A 77 -10.75 -2.48 6.53
C ALA A 77 -10.17 -3.68 7.29
N LEU A 78 -9.21 -4.40 6.69
CA LEU A 78 -8.55 -5.55 7.33
C LEU A 78 -7.74 -5.12 8.56
N CYS A 79 -7.02 -4.00 8.48
CA CYS A 79 -6.27 -3.46 9.61
C CYS A 79 -7.20 -3.01 10.75
N LEU A 80 -8.34 -2.36 10.46
CA LEU A 80 -9.33 -1.99 11.48
C LEU A 80 -9.94 -3.23 12.15
N LEU A 81 -10.33 -4.24 11.35
CA LEU A 81 -10.83 -5.52 11.85
C LEU A 81 -9.78 -6.21 12.75
N GLY A 82 -8.52 -6.23 12.32
CA GLY A 82 -7.42 -6.77 13.11
C GLY A 82 -7.18 -6.00 14.41
N ALA A 83 -7.16 -4.67 14.34
CA ALA A 83 -7.01 -3.82 15.53
C ALA A 83 -8.13 -4.05 16.55
N TRP A 84 -9.38 -4.19 16.08
CA TRP A 84 -10.52 -4.49 16.95
C TRP A 84 -10.39 -5.86 17.63
N GLN A 85 -9.97 -6.90 16.89
CA GLN A 85 -9.73 -8.23 17.46
C GLN A 85 -8.58 -8.22 18.46
N MET A 86 -7.46 -7.57 18.12
CA MET A 86 -6.31 -7.41 19.01
C MET A 86 -6.69 -6.65 20.28
N TRP A 87 -7.50 -5.60 20.17
CA TRP A 87 -8.00 -4.85 21.33
C TRP A 87 -8.86 -5.71 22.23
N SER A 88 -9.76 -6.49 21.66
CA SER A 88 -10.63 -7.41 22.41
C SER A 88 -9.82 -8.49 23.13
N ALA A 89 -8.74 -8.98 22.51
CA ALA A 89 -7.84 -9.99 23.08
C ALA A 89 -6.67 -9.43 23.90
N ARG A 90 -6.60 -8.11 24.16
CA ARG A 90 -5.41 -7.48 24.75
C ARG A 90 -5.03 -8.04 26.13
N SER A 91 -6.02 -8.48 26.90
CA SER A 91 -5.86 -9.11 28.23
C SER A 91 -5.96 -10.64 28.23
N ALA A 92 -6.12 -11.25 27.06
CA ALA A 92 -6.21 -12.69 26.93
C ALA A 92 -4.82 -13.36 26.98
N GLN A 93 -4.81 -14.69 26.96
CA GLN A 93 -3.58 -15.48 26.87
C GLN A 93 -2.79 -15.15 25.59
N ALA A 94 -1.48 -15.40 25.60
CA ALA A 94 -0.60 -15.08 24.49
C ALA A 94 -1.04 -15.74 23.16
N THR A 95 -1.53 -16.97 23.21
CA THR A 95 -2.05 -17.71 22.06
C THR A 95 -3.29 -17.05 21.44
N SER A 96 -4.21 -16.54 22.27
CA SER A 96 -5.40 -15.81 21.81
C SER A 96 -5.02 -14.50 21.14
N PHE A 97 -4.10 -13.73 21.72
CA PHE A 97 -3.62 -12.49 21.10
C PHE A 97 -2.86 -12.78 19.80
N ALA A 98 -2.07 -13.86 19.75
CA ALA A 98 -1.38 -14.27 18.52
C ALA A 98 -2.35 -14.49 17.36
N ARG A 99 -3.47 -15.19 17.60
CA ARG A 99 -4.51 -15.40 16.58
C ARG A 99 -5.21 -14.11 16.17
N ALA A 100 -5.45 -13.21 17.13
CA ALA A 100 -6.12 -11.93 16.88
C ALA A 100 -5.35 -11.00 15.92
N LYS A 101 -4.04 -11.22 15.74
CA LYS A 101 -3.19 -10.44 14.81
C LYS A 101 -3.42 -10.79 13.33
N THR A 102 -4.07 -11.91 13.01
CA THR A 102 -4.17 -12.45 11.64
C THR A 102 -4.66 -11.41 10.64
N TRP A 103 -5.78 -10.74 10.93
CA TRP A 103 -6.37 -9.75 10.02
C TRP A 103 -5.54 -8.48 9.89
N ALA A 104 -4.88 -8.07 10.97
CA ALA A 104 -3.97 -6.93 10.94
C ALA A 104 -2.77 -7.21 10.03
N LEU A 105 -2.17 -8.40 10.13
CA LEU A 105 -1.04 -8.81 9.31
C LEU A 105 -1.45 -9.08 7.86
N ALA A 106 -2.66 -9.60 7.61
CA ALA A 106 -3.21 -9.74 6.28
C ALA A 106 -3.38 -8.36 5.60
N GLY A 107 -3.89 -7.36 6.33
CA GLY A 107 -3.98 -5.98 5.84
C GLY A 107 -2.60 -5.40 5.51
N CYS A 108 -1.60 -5.60 6.38
CA CYS A 108 -0.23 -5.19 6.10
C CYS A 108 0.34 -5.84 4.84
N GLY A 109 0.14 -7.16 4.68
CA GLY A 109 0.57 -7.90 3.50
C GLY A 109 -0.09 -7.41 2.22
N LEU A 110 -1.39 -7.09 2.26
CA LEU A 110 -2.12 -6.54 1.11
C LEU A 110 -1.58 -5.16 0.70
N ALA A 111 -1.26 -4.31 1.67
CA ALA A 111 -0.65 -3.01 1.41
C ALA A 111 0.73 -3.15 0.76
N MET A 112 1.57 -4.04 1.29
CA MET A 112 2.88 -4.34 0.74
C MET A 112 2.77 -4.90 -0.69
N PHE A 113 1.85 -5.83 -0.93
CA PHE A 113 1.57 -6.37 -2.26
C PHE A 113 1.19 -5.26 -3.24
N MET A 114 0.23 -4.41 -2.88
CA MET A 114 -0.20 -3.29 -3.72
C MET A 114 0.97 -2.36 -4.08
N LEU A 115 1.77 -1.96 -3.09
CA LEU A 115 2.88 -1.03 -3.29
C LEU A 115 4.01 -1.66 -4.10
N PHE A 116 4.42 -2.88 -3.76
CA PHE A 116 5.52 -3.57 -4.42
C PHE A 116 5.12 -4.03 -5.82
N ALA A 117 4.02 -4.75 -5.98
CA ALA A 117 3.59 -5.24 -7.29
C ALA A 117 3.18 -4.08 -8.21
N GLY A 118 2.42 -3.11 -7.71
CA GLY A 118 1.94 -1.98 -8.51
C GLY A 118 3.04 -1.02 -8.91
N TRP A 119 3.75 -0.43 -7.95
CA TRP A 119 4.71 0.63 -8.24
C TRP A 119 6.11 0.11 -8.57
N ILE A 120 6.58 -0.95 -7.92
CA ILE A 120 7.96 -1.44 -8.14
C ILE A 120 8.02 -2.45 -9.30
N VAL A 121 7.18 -3.47 -9.30
CA VAL A 121 7.21 -4.50 -10.35
C VAL A 121 6.60 -3.97 -11.66
N ILE A 122 5.40 -3.41 -11.62
CA ILE A 122 4.72 -2.96 -12.84
C ILE A 122 5.26 -1.59 -13.29
N ALA A 123 5.16 -0.54 -12.46
CA ALA A 123 5.51 0.81 -12.92
C ALA A 123 7.02 0.99 -13.10
N GLU A 124 7.83 0.67 -12.08
CA GLU A 124 9.28 0.83 -12.16
C GLU A 124 9.92 -0.17 -13.10
N THR A 125 9.65 -1.47 -12.98
CA THR A 125 10.39 -2.47 -13.77
C THR A 125 9.87 -2.60 -15.21
N TRP A 126 8.56 -2.78 -15.41
CA TRP A 126 8.01 -2.98 -16.76
C TRP A 126 7.93 -1.68 -17.57
N TYR A 127 7.36 -0.63 -16.99
CA TYR A 127 7.22 0.69 -17.63
C TYR A 127 8.43 1.61 -17.40
N GLU A 128 9.50 1.11 -16.79
CA GLU A 128 10.78 1.83 -16.62
C GLU A 128 10.63 3.20 -15.92
N LEU A 129 9.66 3.33 -15.00
CA LEU A 129 9.35 4.61 -14.36
C LEU A 129 10.54 5.21 -13.60
N TRP A 130 11.54 4.40 -13.22
CA TRP A 130 12.82 4.86 -12.64
C TRP A 130 13.57 5.86 -13.53
N ARG A 131 13.29 5.90 -14.84
CA ARG A 131 13.89 6.87 -15.77
C ARG A 131 13.28 8.26 -15.64
N SER A 132 12.11 8.38 -15.03
CA SER A 132 11.40 9.64 -14.86
C SER A 132 11.94 10.43 -13.66
N PRO A 133 12.60 11.58 -13.87
CA PRO A 133 13.14 12.36 -12.75
C PRO A 133 12.04 12.93 -11.85
N ILE A 134 10.85 13.18 -12.38
CA ILE A 134 9.72 13.75 -11.64
C ILE A 134 8.90 12.70 -10.89
N MET A 135 8.99 11.42 -11.26
CA MET A 135 8.24 10.33 -10.59
C MET A 135 9.11 9.51 -9.63
N LEU A 136 10.44 9.63 -9.72
CA LEU A 136 11.39 8.81 -8.98
C LEU A 136 11.18 8.91 -7.46
N GLU A 137 11.20 10.12 -6.89
CA GLU A 137 10.94 10.28 -5.45
C GLU A 137 9.44 10.19 -5.11
N PRO A 138 8.56 11.00 -5.74
CA PRO A 138 7.19 11.12 -5.24
C PRO A 138 6.39 9.83 -5.33
N VAL A 139 6.73 8.95 -6.29
CA VAL A 139 6.04 7.69 -6.51
C VAL A 139 6.89 6.50 -6.06
N LEU A 140 8.06 6.27 -6.65
CA LEU A 140 8.85 5.06 -6.36
C LEU A 140 9.49 5.12 -4.97
N GLY A 141 10.10 6.26 -4.62
CA GLY A 141 10.65 6.51 -3.30
C GLY A 141 9.59 6.40 -2.20
N SER A 142 8.41 6.98 -2.42
CA SER A 142 7.26 6.82 -1.53
C SER A 142 6.78 5.37 -1.42
N ALA A 143 6.66 4.65 -2.53
CA ALA A 143 6.23 3.25 -2.53
C ALA A 143 7.19 2.36 -1.72
N PHE A 144 8.49 2.51 -1.93
CA PHE A 144 9.51 1.81 -1.13
C PHE A 144 9.43 2.18 0.35
N ARG A 145 9.39 3.48 0.69
CA ARG A 145 9.30 3.96 2.07
C ARG A 145 8.08 3.40 2.78
N TYR A 146 6.90 3.48 2.17
CA TYR A 146 5.67 2.96 2.77
C TYR A 146 5.70 1.43 2.88
N CYS A 147 6.12 0.72 1.84
CA CYS A 147 6.22 -0.74 1.87
C CYS A 147 7.21 -1.22 2.96
N GLY A 148 8.37 -0.57 3.06
CA GLY A 148 9.38 -0.86 4.08
C GLY A 148 8.89 -0.59 5.50
N MET A 149 8.30 0.58 5.76
CA MET A 149 7.75 0.91 7.08
C MET A 149 6.64 -0.05 7.48
N ILE A 150 5.71 -0.35 6.57
CA ILE A 150 4.62 -1.32 6.82
C ILE A 150 5.22 -2.71 7.09
N GLY A 151 6.22 -3.14 6.33
CA GLY A 151 6.90 -4.42 6.54
C GLY A 151 7.56 -4.52 7.91
N VAL A 152 8.31 -3.50 8.33
CA VAL A 152 8.93 -3.46 9.68
C VAL A 152 7.88 -3.49 10.78
N ILE A 153 6.79 -2.72 10.63
CA ILE A 153 5.68 -2.74 11.58
C ILE A 153 5.03 -4.12 11.62
N ALA A 154 4.79 -4.75 10.47
CA ALA A 154 4.20 -6.09 10.38
C ALA A 154 5.08 -7.14 11.07
N LEU A 155 6.40 -7.06 10.91
CA LEU A 155 7.34 -7.93 11.63
C LEU A 155 7.28 -7.71 13.15
N PHE A 156 7.30 -6.45 13.59
CA PHE A 156 7.18 -6.11 15.02
C PHE A 156 5.86 -6.60 15.62
N VAL A 157 4.74 -6.39 14.91
CA VAL A 157 3.41 -6.86 15.33
C VAL A 157 3.39 -8.39 15.33
N GLY A 158 3.93 -9.02 14.28
CA GLY A 158 3.98 -10.47 14.09
C GLY A 158 4.80 -11.20 15.14
N ALA A 159 5.85 -10.58 15.69
CA ALA A 159 6.68 -11.15 16.74
C ALA A 159 5.87 -11.71 17.91
N GLN A 160 6.34 -12.83 18.47
CA GLN A 160 5.71 -13.48 19.62
C GLN A 160 5.71 -12.55 20.82
N GLU A 161 4.70 -12.70 21.69
CA GLU A 161 4.71 -12.01 22.97
C GLU A 161 5.69 -12.74 23.91
N PRO A 162 6.46 -12.01 24.73
CA PRO A 162 7.21 -12.61 25.82
C PRO A 162 6.29 -13.25 26.87
#